data_AF-A0AAD7B0E0-F1
#
_entry.id   AF-A0AAD7B0E0-F1
#
_cell.length_a   1.000
_cell.length_b   1.000
_cell.length_c   1.000
_cell.angle_alpha   90.00
_cell.angle_beta   90.00
_cell.angle_gamma   90.00
#
_symmetry.space_group_name_H-M   'P 1'
#
loop_
_entity.id
_entity.type
_entity.pdbx_description
1 polymer ?
#
loop_
_entity_poly.entity_id
_entity_poly.type
_entity_poly.pdbx_seq_one_letter_code
_entity_poly.pdbx_strand_id
1 'polypeptide(L)'
;VVTALPSIVADLRGGQNYSWVESAYLISTAALCPAYGKLSDVFGRKWILYPSIIIFLTGSALCGAARTMNWLILSRALQGVGGGGILQLVQIVISDIVPLEVRGTYGSASAVTWVVAGFLGPLIGGALTDHLSWRWYAHSIPRNLTQKHESIQVLLD
;
A
#
# COMPACT_ATOMS: atom_id res chain seq x y z
N VAL A 1 5.61 2.70 -0.74
CA VAL A 1 5.19 2.08 -2.02
C VAL A 1 6.06 2.55 -3.16
N VAL A 2 6.19 3.87 -3.37
CA VAL A 2 6.90 4.49 -4.50
C VAL A 2 8.36 4.05 -4.67
N THR A 3 9.11 3.80 -3.59
CA THR A 3 10.55 3.45 -3.69
C THR A 3 10.83 1.97 -3.94
N ALA A 4 9.96 1.06 -3.47
CA ALA A 4 10.14 -0.38 -3.62
C ALA A 4 9.41 -0.96 -4.85
N LEU A 5 8.36 -0.30 -5.34
CA LEU A 5 7.58 -0.73 -6.50
C LEU A 5 8.41 -0.95 -7.78
N PRO A 6 9.35 -0.04 -8.14
CA PRO A 6 10.13 -0.18 -9.38
C PRO A 6 10.98 -1.46 -9.36
N SER A 7 11.58 -1.78 -8.22
CA SER A 7 12.39 -2.98 -8.01
C SER A 7 11.56 -4.27 -8.10
N ILE A 8 10.35 -4.25 -7.52
CA ILE A 8 9.39 -5.37 -7.56
C ILE A 8 8.88 -5.60 -8.99
N VAL A 9 8.57 -4.53 -9.72
CA VAL A 9 8.07 -4.58 -11.10
C VAL A 9 9.17 -5.04 -12.07
N ALA A 10 10.41 -4.61 -11.85
CA ALA A 10 11.59 -5.04 -12.60
C ALA A 10 11.86 -6.54 -12.42
N ASP A 11 11.76 -7.07 -11.19
CA ASP A 11 11.91 -8.51 -10.91
C ASP A 11 10.75 -9.35 -11.46
N LEU A 12 9.51 -8.80 -11.51
CA LEU A 12 8.31 -9.51 -11.96
C LEU A 12 8.03 -9.39 -13.47
N ARG A 13 8.89 -8.70 -14.24
CA ARG A 13 8.73 -8.46 -15.70
C ARG A 13 7.38 -7.84 -16.09
N GLY A 14 6.74 -7.10 -15.19
CA GLY A 14 5.37 -6.60 -15.34
C GLY A 14 5.29 -5.20 -15.93
N GLY A 15 5.74 -5.00 -17.18
CA GLY A 15 5.89 -3.67 -17.80
C GLY A 15 4.65 -2.77 -17.75
N GLN A 16 3.49 -3.20 -18.26
CA GLN A 16 2.28 -2.36 -18.34
C GLN A 16 1.35 -2.44 -17.12
N ASN A 17 1.51 -3.47 -16.28
CA ASN A 17 0.61 -3.70 -15.14
C ASN A 17 1.03 -2.95 -13.87
N TYR A 18 2.15 -2.20 -13.92
CA TYR A 18 2.66 -1.45 -12.77
C TYR A 18 1.69 -0.36 -12.29
N SER A 19 1.10 0.41 -13.22
CA SER A 19 0.17 1.50 -12.89
C SER A 19 -1.10 0.96 -12.22
N TRP A 20 -1.53 -0.25 -12.58
CA TRP A 20 -2.71 -0.88 -12.02
C TRP A 20 -2.57 -1.25 -10.54
N VAL A 21 -1.34 -1.40 -10.02
CA VAL A 21 -1.10 -1.73 -8.61
C VAL A 21 -1.58 -0.60 -7.69
N GLU A 22 -1.32 0.66 -8.06
CA GLU A 22 -1.79 1.82 -7.32
C GLU A 22 -3.23 2.16 -7.67
N SER A 23 -3.60 2.11 -8.96
CA SER A 23 -4.98 2.39 -9.38
C SER A 23 -5.98 1.43 -8.75
N ALA A 24 -5.68 0.13 -8.63
CA ALA A 24 -6.59 -0.83 -8.00
C ALA A 24 -6.85 -0.50 -6.53
N TYR A 25 -5.81 -0.08 -5.79
CA TYR A 25 -5.98 0.39 -4.41
C TYR A 25 -6.88 1.63 -4.37
N LEU A 26 -6.59 2.63 -5.19
CA LEU A 26 -7.36 3.88 -5.24
C LEU A 26 -8.82 3.66 -5.63
N ILE A 27 -9.09 2.83 -6.64
CA ILE A 27 -10.45 2.51 -7.10
C ILE A 27 -11.23 1.79 -6.00
N SER A 28 -10.64 0.77 -5.36
CA SER A 28 -11.29 0.05 -4.25
C SER A 28 -11.56 0.96 -3.06
N THR A 29 -10.60 1.80 -2.68
CA THR A 29 -10.78 2.78 -1.60
C THR A 29 -11.83 3.82 -1.95
N ALA A 30 -11.81 4.38 -3.16
CA ALA A 30 -12.79 5.40 -3.59
C ALA A 30 -14.21 4.84 -3.67
N ALA A 31 -14.37 3.61 -4.16
CA ALA A 31 -15.68 2.96 -4.26
C ALA A 31 -16.31 2.66 -2.89
N LEU A 32 -15.48 2.28 -1.91
CA LEU A 32 -15.96 1.85 -0.59
C LEU A 32 -15.97 2.94 0.48
N CYS A 33 -15.24 4.04 0.30
CA CYS A 33 -15.29 5.21 1.16
C CYS A 33 -16.74 5.63 1.51
N PRO A 34 -17.64 5.89 0.54
CA PRO A 34 -19.02 6.28 0.86
C PRO A 34 -19.85 5.13 1.46
N ALA A 35 -19.55 3.88 1.08
CA ALA A 35 -20.25 2.71 1.61
C ALA A 35 -20.00 2.53 3.11
N TYR A 36 -18.75 2.71 3.55
CA TYR A 36 -18.38 2.63 4.96
C TYR A 36 -19.00 3.73 5.82
N GLY A 37 -19.26 4.92 5.25
CA GLY A 37 -19.99 5.99 5.94
C GLY A 37 -21.38 5.51 6.38
N LYS A 38 -22.21 5.07 5.44
CA LYS A 38 -23.54 4.53 5.76
C LYS A 38 -23.50 3.28 6.63
N LEU A 39 -22.54 2.38 6.40
CA LEU A 39 -22.39 1.19 7.23
C LEU A 39 -22.09 1.55 8.68
N SER A 40 -21.27 2.59 8.90
CA SER A 40 -20.86 3.05 10.22
C SER A 40 -22.01 3.66 11.03
N ASP A 41 -22.95 4.30 10.34
CA ASP A 41 -24.13 4.91 10.96
C ASP A 41 -25.12 3.85 11.44
N VAL A 42 -25.24 2.72 10.72
CA VAL A 42 -26.21 1.65 11.03
C VAL A 42 -25.68 0.66 12.08
N PHE A 43 -24.44 0.16 11.92
CA PHE A 43 -23.89 -0.89 12.79
C PHE A 43 -23.03 -0.37 13.94
N GLY A 44 -22.75 0.94 13.96
CA GLY A 44 -21.93 1.59 14.98
C GLY A 44 -20.43 1.50 14.70
N ARG A 45 -19.76 2.64 14.82
CA ARG A 45 -18.38 2.89 14.36
C ARG A 45 -17.35 1.84 14.78
N LYS A 46 -17.39 1.38 16.04
CA LYS A 46 -16.44 0.39 16.56
C LYS A 46 -16.51 -0.95 15.82
N TRP A 47 -17.71 -1.40 15.45
CA TRP A 47 -17.93 -2.72 14.86
C TRP A 47 -17.54 -2.78 13.39
N ILE A 48 -17.49 -1.65 12.68
CA ILE A 48 -16.95 -1.58 11.31
C ILE A 48 -15.43 -1.37 11.33
N LEU A 49 -14.89 -0.71 12.36
CA LEU A 49 -13.46 -0.43 12.44
C LEU A 49 -12.61 -1.72 12.55
N TYR A 50 -12.98 -2.63 13.47
CA TYR A 50 -12.26 -3.90 13.68
C TYR A 50 -12.13 -4.77 12.41
N PRO A 51 -13.21 -5.11 11.68
CA PRO A 51 -13.09 -5.90 10.46
C PRO A 51 -12.32 -5.18 9.36
N SER A 52 -12.42 -3.85 9.26
CA SER A 52 -11.63 -3.06 8.28
C SER A 52 -10.13 -3.18 8.55
N ILE A 53 -9.71 -3.15 9.82
CA ILE A 53 -8.32 -3.37 10.23
C ILE A 53 -7.86 -4.79 9.88
N ILE A 54 -8.69 -5.81 10.12
CA ILE A 54 -8.36 -7.20 9.80
C ILE A 54 -8.19 -7.40 8.28
N ILE A 55 -9.08 -6.82 7.47
CA ILE A 55 -8.98 -6.86 6.00
C ILE A 55 -7.72 -6.15 5.52
N PHE A 56 -7.39 -4.99 6.11
CA PHE A 56 -6.18 -4.26 5.77
C PHE A 56 -4.91 -5.05 6.12
N LEU A 57 -4.90 -5.71 7.29
CA LEU A 57 -3.75 -6.50 7.75
C LEU A 57 -3.54 -7.73 6.88
N THR A 58 -4.61 -8.44 6.53
CA THR A 58 -4.56 -9.60 5.63
C THR A 58 -4.10 -9.18 4.24
N GLY A 59 -4.66 -8.10 3.67
CA GLY A 59 -4.20 -7.53 2.40
C GLY A 59 -2.71 -7.17 2.40
N SER A 60 -2.22 -6.60 3.51
CA SER A 60 -0.79 -6.26 3.69
C SER A 60 0.11 -7.48 3.74
N ALA A 61 -0.29 -8.52 4.46
CA ALA A 61 0.43 -9.80 4.49
C ALA A 61 0.46 -10.46 3.10
N LEU A 62 -0.66 -10.43 2.38
CA LEU A 62 -0.75 -10.98 1.02
C LEU A 62 0.12 -10.21 0.02
N CYS A 63 0.25 -8.89 0.17
CA CYS A 63 1.16 -8.08 -0.65
C CYS A 63 2.62 -8.49 -0.43
N GLY A 64 3.01 -8.83 0.81
CA GLY A 64 4.37 -9.29 1.12
C GLY A 64 4.70 -10.67 0.57
N ALA A 65 3.70 -11.54 0.40
CA ALA A 65 3.86 -12.89 -0.15
C ALA A 65 3.67 -12.97 -1.68
N ALA A 66 3.47 -11.83 -2.36
CA ALA A 66 3.11 -11.80 -3.77
C ALA A 66 4.23 -12.31 -4.70
N ARG A 67 3.91 -13.29 -5.55
CA ARG A 67 4.84 -13.89 -6.53
C ARG A 67 4.55 -13.51 -7.99
N THR A 68 3.42 -12.87 -8.25
CA THR A 68 3.01 -12.45 -9.60
C THR A 68 2.36 -11.06 -9.55
N MET A 69 2.43 -10.32 -10.66
CA MET A 69 1.86 -8.96 -10.74
C MET A 69 0.34 -8.96 -10.49
N ASN A 70 -0.39 -9.92 -11.07
CA ASN A 70 -1.84 -10.02 -10.88
C ASN A 70 -2.22 -10.31 -9.41
N TRP A 71 -1.42 -11.13 -8.71
CA TRP A 71 -1.61 -11.39 -7.28
C TRP A 71 -1.36 -10.12 -6.44
N LEU A 72 -0.34 -9.33 -6.82
CA LEU A 72 -0.07 -8.05 -6.17
C LEU A 72 -1.22 -7.05 -6.38
N ILE A 73 -1.79 -6.98 -7.59
CA ILE A 73 -2.94 -6.11 -7.89
C ILE A 73 -4.17 -6.53 -7.07
N LEU A 74 -4.48 -7.82 -7.02
CA LEU A 74 -5.62 -8.34 -6.23
C LEU A 74 -5.44 -8.09 -4.73
N SER A 75 -4.24 -8.33 -4.20
CA SER A 75 -3.94 -8.04 -2.80
C SER A 75 -3.99 -6.55 -2.48
N ARG A 76 -3.63 -5.67 -3.42
CA ARG A 76 -3.80 -4.21 -3.28
C ARG A 76 -5.25 -3.76 -3.35
N ALA A 77 -6.06 -4.36 -4.21
CA ALA A 77 -7.51 -4.11 -4.23
C ALA A 77 -8.12 -4.49 -2.87
N LEU A 78 -7.78 -5.69 -2.35
CA LEU A 78 -8.24 -6.14 -1.03
C LEU A 78 -7.73 -5.24 0.11
N GLN A 79 -6.47 -4.81 0.06
CA GLN A 79 -5.94 -3.86 1.02
C GLN A 79 -6.66 -2.50 0.94
N GLY A 80 -7.01 -2.05 -0.26
CA GLY A 80 -7.75 -0.80 -0.50
C GLY A 80 -9.17 -0.82 0.06
N VAL A 81 -9.81 -1.99 0.09
CA VAL A 81 -11.10 -2.23 0.78
C VAL A 81 -10.97 -1.89 2.26
N GLY A 82 -10.00 -2.48 2.97
CA GLY A 82 -9.77 -2.20 4.39
C GLY A 82 -9.26 -0.78 4.65
N GLY A 83 -8.37 -0.28 3.79
CA GLY A 83 -7.73 1.03 3.92
C GLY A 83 -8.72 2.19 3.79
N GLY A 84 -9.64 2.11 2.83
CA GLY A 84 -10.70 3.12 2.67
C GLY A 84 -11.63 3.19 3.86
N GLY A 85 -11.99 2.04 4.43
CA GLY A 85 -12.79 1.97 5.64
C GLY A 85 -12.10 2.60 6.84
N ILE A 86 -10.82 2.30 7.07
CA ILE A 86 -10.05 2.86 8.18
C ILE A 86 -9.94 4.38 8.06
N LEU A 87 -9.53 4.90 6.89
CA LEU A 87 -9.35 6.34 6.69
C LEU A 87 -10.65 7.10 6.88
N GLN A 88 -11.76 6.59 6.34
CA GLN A 88 -13.06 7.23 6.46
C GLN A 88 -13.61 7.16 7.89
N LEU A 89 -13.55 5.99 8.54
CA LEU A 89 -14.06 5.80 9.91
C LEU A 89 -13.27 6.61 10.93
N VAL A 90 -11.95 6.75 10.77
CA VAL A 90 -11.13 7.58 11.66
C VAL A 90 -11.56 9.04 11.59
N GLN A 91 -11.77 9.60 10.40
CA GLN A 91 -12.23 10.98 10.23
C GLN A 91 -13.66 11.19 10.76
N ILE A 92 -14.51 10.19 10.57
CA ILE A 92 -15.85 10.12 11.13
C ILE A 92 -15.77 10.15 12.67
N VAL A 93 -14.99 9.27 13.30
CA VAL A 93 -14.83 9.19 14.77
C VAL A 93 -14.30 10.51 15.35
N ILE A 94 -13.26 11.09 14.75
CA ILE A 94 -12.73 12.41 15.16
C ILE A 94 -13.85 13.44 15.10
N SER A 95 -14.66 13.42 14.05
CA SER A 95 -15.77 14.35 13.84
C SER A 95 -16.90 14.25 14.86
N ASP A 96 -17.09 13.10 15.52
CA ASP A 96 -18.13 12.94 16.57
C ASP A 96 -17.64 13.31 17.95
N ILE A 97 -16.35 13.08 18.22
CA ILE A 97 -15.77 13.33 19.55
C ILE A 97 -15.36 14.80 19.69
N VAL A 98 -15.01 15.46 18.57
CA VAL A 98 -14.44 16.80 18.57
C VAL A 98 -15.53 17.86 18.30
N PRO A 99 -15.70 18.86 19.19
CA PRO A 99 -16.64 19.96 18.97
C PRO A 99 -16.26 20.82 17.75
N LEU A 100 -17.26 21.41 17.10
CA LEU A 100 -17.14 22.15 15.82
C LEU A 100 -16.08 23.26 15.87
N GLU A 101 -15.91 23.92 17.01
CA GLU A 101 -15.00 25.05 17.20
C GLU A 101 -13.52 24.68 17.03
N VAL A 102 -13.12 23.47 17.45
CA VAL A 102 -11.72 23.00 17.39
C VAL A 102 -11.48 22.02 16.25
N ARG A 103 -12.52 21.66 15.49
CA ARG A 103 -12.45 20.67 14.41
C ARG A 103 -11.45 21.04 13.31
N GLY A 104 -11.25 22.35 13.06
CA GLY A 104 -10.21 22.84 12.16
C GLY A 104 -8.79 22.52 12.63
N THR A 105 -8.53 22.58 13.94
CA THR A 105 -7.24 22.23 14.55
C THR A 105 -6.96 20.74 14.47
N TYR A 106 -7.96 19.89 14.69
CA TYR A 106 -7.80 18.43 14.54
C TYR A 106 -7.68 18.01 13.07
N GLY A 107 -8.43 18.64 12.17
CA GLY A 107 -8.31 18.41 10.73
C GLY A 107 -6.94 18.79 10.20
N SER A 108 -6.38 19.91 10.66
CA SER A 108 -5.02 20.33 10.31
C SER A 108 -3.95 19.44 10.96
N ALA A 109 -4.14 18.95 12.20
CA ALA A 109 -3.24 17.95 12.80
C ALA A 109 -3.18 16.64 11.99
N SER A 110 -4.33 16.16 11.51
CA SER A 110 -4.39 15.02 10.59
C SER A 110 -3.68 15.31 9.26
N ALA A 111 -3.85 16.51 8.70
CA ALA A 111 -3.16 16.92 7.47
C ALA A 111 -1.63 16.99 7.65
N VAL A 112 -1.14 17.53 8.77
CA VAL A 112 0.28 17.55 9.11
C VAL A 112 0.83 16.12 9.21
N THR A 113 0.09 15.21 9.84
CA THR A 113 0.47 13.80 9.93
C THR A 113 0.62 13.16 8.56
N TRP A 114 -0.29 13.45 7.64
CA TRP A 114 -0.21 12.99 6.25
C TRP A 114 1.03 13.52 5.53
N VAL A 115 1.34 14.80 5.70
CA VAL A 115 2.54 15.42 5.10
C VAL A 115 3.81 14.80 5.67
N VAL A 116 3.92 14.70 6.99
CA VAL A 116 5.07 14.10 7.68
C VAL A 116 5.25 12.64 7.25
N ALA A 117 4.17 11.86 7.20
CA ALA A 117 4.20 10.49 6.71
C ALA A 117 4.62 10.41 5.23
N GLY A 118 4.17 11.36 4.40
CA GLY A 118 4.55 11.47 2.99
C GLY A 118 6.04 11.73 2.78
N PHE A 119 6.70 12.47 3.68
CA PHE A 119 8.15 12.68 3.66
C PHE A 119 8.92 11.50 4.26
N LEU A 120 8.49 11.00 5.42
CA LEU A 120 9.16 9.89 6.11
C LEU A 120 9.05 8.57 5.33
N GLY A 121 7.96 8.35 4.60
CA GLY A 121 7.71 7.12 3.86
C GLY A 121 8.80 6.80 2.82
N PRO A 122 9.14 7.73 1.89
CA PRO A 122 10.24 7.58 0.95
C PRO A 122 11.61 7.52 1.63
N LEU A 123 11.85 8.31 2.68
CA LEU A 123 13.12 8.29 3.44
C LEU A 123 13.40 6.92 4.05
N ILE A 124 12.43 6.39 4.80
CA ILE A 124 12.51 5.07 5.43
C ILE A 124 12.49 3.97 4.36
N GLY A 125 11.63 4.10 3.35
CA GLY A 125 11.53 3.12 2.25
C GLY A 125 12.78 3.06 1.36
N GLY A 126 13.47 4.18 1.16
CA GLY A 126 14.75 4.26 0.45
C GLY A 126 15.85 3.61 1.25
N ALA A 127 16.00 3.98 2.53
CA ALA A 127 16.97 3.36 3.43
C ALA A 127 16.75 1.84 3.59
N LEU A 128 15.49 1.40 3.63
CA LEU A 128 15.13 -0.02 3.59
C LEU A 128 15.57 -0.69 2.29
N THR A 129 15.42 -0.03 1.13
CA THR A 129 15.81 -0.61 -0.17
C THR A 129 17.34 -0.68 -0.31
N ASP A 130 18.06 0.29 0.26
CA ASP A 130 19.53 0.37 0.23
C ASP A 130 20.20 -0.64 1.18
N HIS A 131 19.63 -0.89 2.36
CA HIS A 131 20.22 -1.78 3.37
C HIS A 131 19.57 -3.17 3.47
N LEU A 132 18.25 -3.27 3.26
CA LEU A 132 17.54 -4.54 3.13
C LEU A 132 17.17 -4.72 1.67
N SER A 133 18.04 -5.42 0.93
CA SER A 133 17.66 -5.95 -0.38
C SER A 133 16.26 -6.56 -0.26
N TRP A 134 15.30 -6.06 -1.05
CA TRP A 134 13.93 -6.59 -1.19
C TRP A 134 13.88 -8.13 -1.34
N ARG A 135 15.04 -8.68 -1.67
CA ARG A 135 15.45 -10.05 -1.88
C ARG A 135 15.70 -10.92 -0.64
N TRP A 136 15.49 -10.49 0.59
CA TRP A 136 15.44 -11.47 1.70
C TRP A 136 14.29 -12.49 1.53
N TYR A 137 13.30 -12.20 0.68
CA TYR A 137 12.33 -13.18 0.17
C TYR A 137 12.76 -13.85 -1.16
N ALA A 138 13.63 -13.22 -1.96
CA ALA A 138 14.12 -13.71 -3.26
C ALA A 138 15.44 -14.51 -3.19
N HIS A 139 16.04 -14.68 -2.01
CA HIS A 139 17.24 -15.50 -1.83
C HIS A 139 16.97 -17.01 -2.02
N SER A 140 15.70 -17.43 -2.08
CA SER A 140 15.32 -18.80 -2.46
C SER A 140 15.32 -19.09 -3.97
N ILE A 141 15.78 -18.18 -4.83
CA ILE A 141 15.86 -18.43 -6.29
C ILE A 141 17.30 -18.15 -6.79
N PRO A 142 18.03 -19.17 -7.30
CA PRO A 142 19.44 -19.04 -7.65
C PRO A 142 19.69 -18.04 -8.79
N ARG A 143 20.55 -17.05 -8.52
CA ARG A 143 21.01 -15.96 -9.40
C ARG A 143 21.92 -16.39 -10.57
N ASN A 144 22.11 -17.68 -10.85
CA ASN A 144 23.22 -18.15 -11.68
C ASN A 144 23.02 -18.11 -13.21
N LEU A 145 21.96 -17.49 -13.74
CA LEU A 145 21.68 -17.55 -15.19
C LEU A 145 21.61 -16.21 -15.93
N THR A 146 21.51 -15.07 -15.24
CA THR A 146 21.40 -13.75 -15.92
C THR A 146 22.73 -13.06 -16.20
N GLN A 147 23.79 -13.30 -15.43
CA GLN A 147 25.10 -12.69 -15.73
C GLN A 147 25.82 -13.32 -16.92
N LYS A 148 25.52 -14.56 -17.29
CA LYS A 148 26.26 -15.26 -18.35
C LYS A 148 25.91 -14.77 -19.76
N HIS A 149 24.79 -14.06 -19.93
CA HIS A 149 24.37 -13.56 -21.25
C HIS A 149 24.99 -12.21 -21.62
N GLU A 150 25.32 -11.34 -20.65
CA GLU A 150 25.98 -10.05 -20.92
C GLU A 150 27.48 -10.21 -21.24
N SER A 151 28.15 -11.21 -20.67
CA SER A 151 29.58 -11.45 -20.92
C SER A 151 29.90 -11.92 -22.35
N ILE A 152 28.90 -12.44 -23.08
CA ILE A 152 29.10 -12.96 -24.45
C ILE A 152 28.93 -11.84 -25.49
N GLN A 153 28.12 -10.81 -25.21
CA GLN A 153 27.98 -9.67 -26.13
C GLN A 153 29.21 -8.74 -26.12
N VAL A 154 29.85 -8.54 -24.98
CA VAL A 154 31.05 -7.68 -24.87
C VAL A 154 32.29 -8.29 -25.54
N LEU A 155 32.27 -9.58 -25.90
CA LEU A 155 33.36 -10.26 -26.62
C LEU A 155 33.13 -10.34 -28.14
N LEU A 156 32.02 -9.80 -28.66
CA LEU A 156 31.67 -9.81 -30.09
C LEU A 156 31.55 -8.41 -30.72
N ASP A 157 31.87 -7.35 -29.96
CA ASP A 157 32.11 -5.98 -30.44
C ASP A 157 33.59 -5.59 -30.20
#